data_AF-A0A4R4U7A1-F1
#
_entry.id   AF-A0A4R4U7A1-F1
#
_cell.length_a   1.000
_cell.length_b   1.000
_cell.length_c   1.000
_cell.angle_alpha   90.00
_cell.angle_beta   90.00
_cell.angle_gamma   90.00
#
_symmetry.space_group_name_H-M   'P 1'
#
loop_
_entity.id
_entity.type
_entity.pdbx_description
1 polymer ?
#
loop_
_entity_poly.entity_id
_entity_poly.type
_entity_poly.pdbx_seq_one_letter_code
_entity_poly.pdbx_strand_id
1 'polypeptide(L)' 'MTILSGLLVVVSIAMMATLVLLAVRRDRALARNAPGSVVARRPQATSLGAQSDSGPASPPAVR' A
#
# COMPACT_ATOMS: atom_id res chain seq x y z
N MET A 1 41.15 -11.15 -5.84
CA MET A 1 40.14 -10.13 -6.23
C MET A 1 38.69 -10.61 -6.10
N THR A 2 38.43 -11.84 -5.66
CA THR A 2 37.08 -12.43 -5.63
C THR A 2 36.35 -12.21 -4.31
N ILE A 3 37.05 -12.27 -3.17
CA ILE A 3 36.43 -12.13 -1.83
C ILE A 3 35.87 -10.72 -1.62
N LEU A 4 36.65 -9.68 -1.96
CA LEU A 4 36.18 -8.30 -1.83
C LEU A 4 34.95 -8.04 -2.72
N SER A 5 34.98 -8.53 -3.96
CA SER A 5 33.84 -8.42 -4.88
C SER A 5 32.61 -9.18 -4.34
N GLY A 6 32.80 -10.39 -3.80
CA GLY A 6 31.72 -11.16 -3.19
C GLY A 6 31.11 -10.46 -1.97
N LEU A 7 31.94 -9.88 -1.09
CA LEU A 7 31.47 -9.10 0.07
C LEU A 7 30.66 -7.89 -0.36
N LEU A 8 31.07 -7.18 -1.42
CA LEU A 8 30.31 -6.04 -1.94
C LEU A 8 28.92 -6.46 -2.43
N VAL A 9 28.80 -7.59 -3.13
CA VAL A 9 27.50 -8.11 -3.57
C VAL A 9 26.59 -8.42 -2.38
N VAL A 10 27.12 -9.08 -1.34
CA VAL A 10 26.35 -9.39 -0.12
C VAL A 10 25.88 -8.11 0.58
N VAL A 11 26.75 -7.11 0.71
CA VAL A 11 26.39 -5.81 1.31
C VAL A 11 25.34 -5.09 0.47
N SER A 12 25.46 -5.08 -0.85
CA SER A 12 24.46 -4.47 -1.73
C SER A 12 23.09 -5.13 -1.59
N ILE A 13 23.04 -6.47 -1.55
CA ILE A 13 21.79 -7.21 -1.35
C ILE A 13 21.19 -6.89 0.02
N ALA A 14 22.00 -6.90 1.08
CA ALA A 14 21.56 -6.56 2.43
C ALA A 14 20.99 -5.13 2.50
N MET A 15 21.67 -4.17 1.86
CA MET A 15 21.23 -2.77 1.79
C MET A 15 19.92 -2.63 0.99
N MET A 16 19.76 -3.37 -0.10
CA MET A 16 18.50 -3.37 -0.85
C MET A 16 17.35 -3.92 0.01
N ALA A 17 17.59 -5.02 0.73
CA ALA A 17 16.60 -5.63 1.61
C ALA A 17 16.20 -4.69 2.77
N THR A 18 17.14 -3.98 3.39
CA THR A 18 16.82 -3.04 4.46
C THR A 18 16.00 -1.86 3.97
N LEU A 19 16.29 -1.33 2.77
CA LEU A 19 15.50 -0.26 2.17
C LEU A 19 14.07 -0.72 1.84
N VAL A 20 13.91 -1.92 1.29
CA VAL A 20 12.57 -2.50 1.02
C VAL A 20 11.79 -2.68 2.32
N LEU A 21 12.41 -3.24 3.36
CA LEU A 21 11.77 -3.38 4.67
C LEU A 21 11.39 -2.03 5.27
N LEU A 22 12.26 -1.03 5.16
CA LEU A 22 11.99 0.32 5.66
C LEU A 22 10.81 0.95 4.91
N ALA A 23 10.76 0.81 3.58
CA ALA A 23 9.65 1.28 2.76
C ALA A 23 8.33 0.63 3.19
N VAL A 24 8.30 -0.71 3.34
CA VAL A 24 7.10 -1.44 3.78
C VAL A 24 6.67 -1.02 5.18
N ARG A 25 7.61 -0.82 6.11
CA ARG A 25 7.30 -0.36 7.48
C ARG A 25 6.73 1.05 7.47
N ARG A 26 7.28 1.94 6.64
CA ARG A 26 6.79 3.30 6.46
C ARG A 26 5.39 3.31 5.85
N ASP A 27 5.16 2.51 4.82
CA ASP A 27 3.85 2.37 4.19
C ASP A 27 2.81 1.82 5.16
N ARG A 28 3.17 0.84 5.99
CA ARG A 28 2.29 0.34 7.05
C ARG A 28 2.02 1.39 8.13
N ALA A 29 3.02 2.18 8.51
CA ALA A 29 2.83 3.27 9.46
C ALA A 29 1.90 4.35 8.89
N LEU A 30 2.07 4.71 7.61
CA LEU A 30 1.17 5.64 6.91
C LEU A 30 -0.25 5.06 6.78
N ALA A 31 -0.39 3.79 6.40
CA ALA A 31 -1.69 3.13 6.28
C ALA A 31 -2.44 3.03 7.61
N ARG A 32 -1.72 2.80 8.72
CA ARG A 32 -2.33 2.78 10.06
C ARG A 32 -2.74 4.16 10.56
N ASN A 33 -2.00 5.20 10.19
CA ASN A 33 -2.31 6.58 10.57
C ASN A 33 -3.24 7.29 9.57
N ALA A 34 -3.63 6.63 8.47
CA ALA A 34 -4.60 7.15 7.53
C ALA A 34 -6.02 6.79 8.01
N PRO A 35 -6.86 7.76 8.43
CA PRO A 35 -8.23 7.53 8.90
C PRO A 35 -9.21 7.01 7.81
N GLY A 36 -8.72 6.60 6.64
CA GLY A 36 -9.51 6.06 5.52
C GLY A 36 -9.00 4.73 4.93
N SER A 37 -8.00 4.08 5.53
CA SER A 37 -7.38 2.85 4.98
C SER A 37 -8.21 1.55 5.20
N VAL A 38 -9.52 1.65 5.41
CA VAL A 38 -10.44 0.51 5.28
C VAL A 38 -10.98 0.39 3.83
N VAL A 39 -10.90 1.45 3.02
CA VAL A 39 -11.51 1.49 1.68
C VAL A 39 -10.58 1.01 0.55
N ALA A 40 -9.26 1.09 0.71
CA ALA A 40 -8.31 0.73 -0.36
C ALA A 40 -7.90 -0.75 -0.38
N ARG A 41 -8.43 -1.59 0.52
CA ARG A 41 -8.30 -3.05 0.45
C ARG A 41 -9.49 -3.69 -0.28
N ARG A 42 -9.97 -3.07 -1.35
CA ARG A 42 -10.69 -3.84 -2.37
C ARG A 42 -9.66 -4.24 -3.42
N PRO A 43 -9.25 -5.52 -3.48
CA PRO A 43 -8.48 -5.97 -4.62
C PRO A 43 -9.31 -5.69 -5.85
N GLN A 44 -8.62 -5.25 -6.89
CA GLN A 44 -9.06 -5.09 -8.26
C GLN A 44 -9.77 -6.38 -8.71
N ALA A 45 -11.04 -6.50 -8.34
CA ALA A 45 -11.92 -7.60 -8.69
C ALA A 45 -13.18 -6.92 -9.23
N THR A 46 -13.33 -7.05 -10.54
CA THR A 46 -14.63 -6.94 -11.21
C THR A 46 -15.06 -5.51 -11.58
N SER A 47 -14.51 -5.05 -12.69
CA SER A 47 -15.30 -4.68 -13.87
C SER A 47 -16.49 -3.70 -13.69
N LEU A 48 -16.32 -2.47 -14.17
CA LEU A 48 -17.06 -1.92 -15.32
C LEU A 48 -18.61 -2.11 -15.46
N GLY A 49 -19.39 -2.34 -14.39
CA GLY A 49 -20.79 -2.78 -14.57
C GLY A 49 -21.89 -2.22 -13.66
N ALA A 50 -21.66 -1.20 -12.82
CA ALA A 50 -22.73 -0.68 -11.95
C ALA A 50 -22.77 0.86 -11.87
N GLN A 51 -22.21 1.54 -12.87
CA GLN A 51 -22.39 2.98 -13.07
C GLN A 51 -23.58 3.21 -14.01
N SER A 52 -24.75 2.72 -13.64
CA SER A 52 -26.00 3.01 -14.35
C SER A 52 -27.12 3.27 -13.35
N ASP A 53 -27.53 4.53 -13.33
CA ASP A 53 -28.86 5.04 -13.02
C ASP A 53 -29.37 5.19 -11.58
N SER A 54 -29.90 6.41 -11.36
CA SER A 54 -30.78 6.91 -10.28
C SER A 54 -30.15 7.07 -8.89
N GLY A 55 -30.15 8.20 -8.19
CA GLY A 55 -30.85 9.49 -8.25
C GLY A 55 -30.66 10.14 -6.85
N PRO A 56 -30.85 11.46 -6.66
CA PRO A 56 -30.41 12.17 -5.44
C PRO A 56 -31.47 12.10 -4.32
N ALA A 57 -31.16 11.53 -3.15
CA ALA A 57 -32.06 11.62 -1.99
C ALA A 57 -31.36 11.44 -0.61
N SER A 58 -31.23 12.59 0.07
CA SER A 58 -31.39 12.86 1.51
C SER A 58 -30.45 12.25 2.58
N PRO A 59 -29.83 13.07 3.46
CA PRO A 59 -29.15 12.63 4.68
C PRO A 59 -30.14 12.47 5.86
N PRO A 60 -30.00 11.45 6.73
CA PRO A 60 -30.85 11.30 7.91
C PRO A 60 -30.44 12.26 9.04
N ALA A 61 -31.46 12.91 9.59
CA ALA A 61 -31.40 13.92 10.64
C ALA A 61 -30.99 13.38 12.02
N VAL A 62 -30.35 14.27 12.77
CA VAL A 62 -29.94 14.17 14.17
C VAL A 62 -31.15 13.96 15.09
N ARG A 63 -31.00 13.11 16.13
CA ARG A 63 -31.83 13.15 17.34
C ARG A 63 -31.00 12.83 18.57
#